data_AF-A0A959NCA8-F1
#
_entry.id   AF-A0A959NCA8-F1
#
_cell.length_a   1.000
_cell.length_b   1.000
_cell.length_c   1.000
_cell.angle_alpha   90.00
_cell.angle_beta   90.00
_cell.angle_gamma   90.00
#
_symmetry.space_group_name_H-M   'P 1'
#
loop_
_entity.id
_entity.type
_entity.pdbx_description
1 polymer ?
#
loop_
_entity_poly.entity_id
_entity_poly.type
_entity_poly.pdbx_seq_one_letter_code
_entity_poly.pdbx_strand_id
1 'polypeptide(L)'
;MSVNSIKKIIEARNYEEALEEVNSSIEKIKNELHNEEKYLRYKELINLRIYLNFQLSKEDDIIETIARKERYPFISFIDFGHNNYVKLLDKDIFHIKTGAYINAIHQNRIFEKTGKSFSKALENKVGKEEIEKQLLSEINNGDLPYYTITHKLSAPKSFHIPSITDQNTIDHQKLRNGLKHVLNNFITTKEKSFTFVAIGATAKLKNQDEQDEIIEIIADELNDFKMK
;
A
#
# COMPACT_ATOMS: atom_id res chain seq x y z
N MET A 1 -16.36 26.01 0.25
CA MET A 1 -17.42 26.38 1.21
C MET A 1 -16.90 26.22 2.64
N SER A 2 -17.48 26.89 3.64
CA SER A 2 -17.05 26.73 5.05
C SER A 2 -17.70 25.48 5.68
N VAL A 3 -17.09 24.91 6.72
CA VAL A 3 -17.69 23.78 7.46
C VAL A 3 -19.04 24.18 8.08
N ASN A 4 -19.15 25.42 8.57
CA ASN A 4 -20.41 25.92 9.12
C ASN A 4 -21.53 26.00 8.07
N SER A 5 -21.19 26.27 6.81
CA SER A 5 -22.16 26.24 5.70
C SER A 5 -22.69 24.83 5.47
N ILE A 6 -21.81 23.83 5.50
CA ILE A 6 -22.19 22.41 5.34
C ILE A 6 -23.08 21.95 6.49
N LYS A 7 -22.76 22.34 7.74
CA LYS A 7 -23.59 22.03 8.91
C LYS A 7 -25.03 22.58 8.78
N LYS A 8 -25.21 23.77 8.18
CA LYS A 8 -26.54 24.32 7.90
C LYS A 8 -27.34 23.49 6.88
N ILE A 9 -26.68 22.95 5.85
CA ILE A 9 -27.32 22.06 4.87
C ILE A 9 -27.76 20.75 5.56
N ILE A 10 -26.92 20.24 6.48
CA ILE A 10 -27.25 19.07 7.32
C ILE A 10 -28.45 19.33 8.24
N GLU A 11 -28.51 20.50 8.87
CA GLU A 11 -29.64 20.92 9.72
C GLU A 11 -30.96 20.99 8.92
N ALA A 12 -30.89 21.41 7.65
CA ALA A 12 -32.01 21.38 6.71
C ALA A 12 -32.37 19.97 6.20
N ARG A 13 -31.65 18.93 6.63
CA ARG A 13 -31.80 17.52 6.21
C ARG A 13 -31.55 17.25 4.72
N ASN A 14 -30.86 18.15 4.02
CA ASN A 14 -30.43 17.95 2.64
C ASN A 14 -29.12 17.14 2.60
N TYR A 15 -29.19 15.86 2.95
CA TYR A 15 -27.99 15.04 3.17
C TYR A 15 -27.17 14.76 1.89
N GLU A 16 -27.82 14.65 0.73
CA GLU A 16 -27.10 14.41 -0.54
C GLU A 16 -26.30 15.62 -0.99
N GLU A 17 -26.93 16.80 -0.95
CA GLU A 17 -26.28 18.09 -1.24
C GLU A 17 -25.11 18.34 -0.28
N ALA A 18 -25.30 18.08 1.01
CA ALA A 18 -24.24 18.18 2.00
C ALA A 18 -23.07 17.23 1.70
N LEU A 19 -23.36 16.00 1.25
CA LEU A 19 -22.33 15.00 0.93
C LEU A 19 -21.51 15.40 -0.30
N GLU A 20 -22.16 15.94 -1.34
CA GLU A 20 -21.48 16.48 -2.52
C GLU A 20 -20.51 17.62 -2.15
N GLU A 21 -20.96 18.57 -1.32
CA GLU A 21 -20.14 19.69 -0.86
C GLU A 21 -18.96 19.25 0.01
N VAL A 22 -19.17 18.24 0.87
CA VAL A 22 -18.09 17.63 1.66
C VAL A 22 -17.06 16.99 0.74
N ASN A 23 -17.48 16.18 -0.23
CA ASN A 23 -16.57 15.51 -1.16
C ASN A 23 -15.77 16.52 -2.01
N SER A 24 -16.43 17.55 -2.54
CA SER A 24 -15.80 18.66 -3.27
C SER A 24 -14.76 19.40 -2.42
N SER A 25 -15.07 19.60 -1.13
CA SER A 25 -14.16 20.28 -0.20
C SER A 25 -12.95 19.42 0.17
N ILE A 26 -13.13 18.11 0.36
CA ILE A 26 -12.05 17.15 0.61
C ILE A 26 -11.07 17.11 -0.57
N GLU A 27 -11.58 17.00 -1.80
CA GLU A 27 -10.77 16.94 -3.02
C GLU A 27 -9.86 18.17 -3.20
N LYS A 28 -10.34 19.35 -2.79
CA LYS A 28 -9.57 20.60 -2.88
C LYS A 28 -8.39 20.66 -1.91
N ILE A 29 -8.48 19.99 -0.75
CA ILE A 29 -7.49 20.14 0.33
C ILE A 29 -6.63 18.90 0.55
N LYS A 30 -6.99 17.73 -0.02
CA LYS A 30 -6.32 16.44 0.26
C LYS A 30 -4.83 16.40 -0.09
N ASN A 31 -4.34 17.30 -0.94
CA ASN A 31 -2.93 17.39 -1.32
C ASN A 31 -2.13 18.38 -0.46
N GLU A 32 -2.78 19.10 0.44
CA GLU A 32 -2.20 20.20 1.23
C GLU A 32 -2.19 19.91 2.74
N LEU A 33 -2.19 18.62 3.11
CA LEU A 33 -2.32 18.16 4.51
C LEU A 33 -1.06 18.36 5.36
N HIS A 34 0.00 18.94 4.79
CA HIS A 34 1.20 19.33 5.53
C HIS A 34 0.99 20.62 6.36
N ASN A 35 -0.08 21.37 6.10
CA ASN A 35 -0.49 22.51 6.91
C ASN A 35 -1.45 22.04 8.02
N GLU A 36 -1.15 22.37 9.27
CA GLU A 36 -1.90 21.90 10.45
C GLU A 36 -3.37 22.32 10.43
N GLU A 37 -3.66 23.56 10.05
CA GLU A 37 -5.03 24.07 9.93
C GLU A 37 -5.81 23.32 8.84
N LYS A 38 -5.18 23.08 7.68
CA LYS A 38 -5.78 22.29 6.59
C LYS A 38 -5.99 20.83 6.99
N TYR A 39 -5.07 20.25 7.76
CA TYR A 39 -5.20 18.90 8.29
C TYR A 39 -6.38 18.78 9.28
N LEU A 40 -6.50 19.72 10.23
CA LEU A 40 -7.64 19.76 11.16
C LEU A 40 -8.97 19.92 10.41
N ARG A 41 -9.01 20.81 9.43
CA ARG A 41 -10.19 21.00 8.58
C ARG A 41 -10.53 19.74 7.76
N TYR A 42 -9.52 19.04 7.25
CA TYR A 42 -9.69 17.77 6.55
C TYR A 42 -10.32 16.71 7.47
N LYS A 43 -9.84 16.58 8.71
CA LYS A 43 -10.44 15.67 9.70
C LYS A 43 -11.91 15.98 9.96
N GLU A 44 -12.25 17.27 10.09
CA GLU A 44 -13.64 17.68 10.32
C GLU A 44 -14.55 17.33 9.13
N LEU A 45 -14.06 17.51 7.90
CA LEU A 45 -14.80 17.12 6.69
C LEU A 45 -14.99 15.61 6.56
N ILE A 46 -13.98 14.81 6.92
CA ILE A 46 -14.10 13.35 6.96
C ILE A 46 -15.19 12.92 7.96
N ASN A 47 -15.24 13.53 9.15
CA ASN A 47 -16.28 13.24 10.13
C ASN A 47 -17.69 13.58 9.62
N LEU A 48 -17.85 14.67 8.89
CA LEU A 48 -19.13 15.02 8.27
C LEU A 48 -19.52 14.03 7.17
N ARG A 49 -18.57 13.61 6.34
CA ARG A 49 -18.79 12.56 5.33
C ARG A 49 -19.27 11.26 5.98
N ILE A 50 -18.66 10.88 7.11
CA ILE A 50 -19.07 9.69 7.87
C ILE A 50 -20.53 9.76 8.27
N TYR A 51 -20.88 10.86 8.94
CA TYR A 51 -22.25 11.08 9.39
C TYR A 51 -23.25 11.03 8.22
N LEU A 52 -22.92 11.69 7.11
CA LEU A 52 -23.79 11.78 5.94
C LEU A 52 -23.99 10.44 5.24
N ASN A 53 -22.93 9.66 5.06
CA ASN A 53 -23.03 8.32 4.47
C ASN A 53 -23.84 7.36 5.35
N PHE A 54 -23.71 7.47 6.69
CA PHE A 54 -24.59 6.75 7.61
C PHE A 54 -26.07 7.13 7.43
N GLN A 55 -26.40 8.43 7.39
CA GLN A 55 -27.78 8.88 7.18
C GLN A 55 -28.36 8.43 5.83
N LEU A 56 -27.52 8.33 4.80
CA LEU A 56 -27.92 7.93 3.45
C LEU A 56 -27.84 6.42 3.21
N SER A 57 -27.42 5.62 4.20
CA SER A 57 -27.13 4.19 4.04
C SER A 57 -26.20 3.88 2.84
N LYS A 58 -25.24 4.77 2.57
CA LYS A 58 -24.22 4.60 1.53
C LYS A 58 -22.98 3.97 2.15
N GLU A 59 -22.44 2.94 1.49
CA GLU A 59 -21.13 2.37 1.85
C GLU A 59 -20.01 3.37 1.51
N ASP A 60 -18.96 3.39 2.34
CA ASP A 60 -17.81 4.26 2.13
C ASP A 60 -16.52 3.54 2.50
N ASP A 61 -15.77 3.12 1.48
CA ASP A 61 -14.47 2.45 1.58
C ASP A 61 -13.49 3.17 2.53
N ILE A 62 -13.54 4.51 2.59
CA ILE A 62 -12.63 5.30 3.44
C ILE A 62 -13.05 5.17 4.90
N ILE A 63 -14.35 5.08 5.20
CA ILE A 63 -14.86 4.84 6.55
C ILE A 63 -14.57 3.40 6.96
N GLU A 64 -14.74 2.42 6.09
CA GLU A 64 -14.38 1.03 6.42
C GLU A 64 -12.88 0.93 6.75
N THR A 65 -12.04 1.61 5.96
CA THR A 65 -10.59 1.67 6.16
C THR A 65 -10.22 2.44 7.45
N ILE A 66 -10.85 3.59 7.73
CA ILE A 66 -10.57 4.39 8.94
C ILE A 66 -11.15 3.72 10.19
N ALA A 67 -12.36 3.16 10.14
CA ALA A 67 -12.97 2.43 11.25
C ALA A 67 -12.22 1.13 11.55
N ARG A 68 -11.66 0.44 10.54
CA ARG A 68 -10.68 -0.64 10.77
C ARG A 68 -9.42 -0.11 11.46
N LYS A 69 -8.85 1.00 10.98
CA LYS A 69 -7.64 1.64 11.55
C LYS A 69 -7.82 2.17 12.98
N GLU A 70 -8.98 2.72 13.31
CA GLU A 70 -9.27 3.29 14.65
C GLU A 70 -9.74 2.24 15.65
N ARG A 71 -10.50 1.21 15.22
CA ARG A 71 -10.94 0.14 16.13
C ARG A 71 -9.84 -0.88 16.42
N TYR A 72 -8.83 -0.99 15.55
CA TYR A 72 -7.71 -1.91 15.73
C TYR A 72 -6.41 -1.39 15.10
N PRO A 73 -5.53 -0.68 15.83
CA PRO A 73 -4.14 -0.57 15.41
C PRO A 73 -3.50 -1.97 15.55
N PHE A 74 -3.74 -2.87 14.59
CA PHE A 74 -3.17 -4.21 14.59
C PHE A 74 -1.66 -4.10 14.38
N ILE A 75 -0.93 -4.02 15.49
CA ILE A 75 0.48 -4.36 15.57
C ILE A 75 0.54 -5.77 16.11
N SER A 76 0.58 -6.76 15.21
CA SER A 76 0.92 -8.14 15.62
C SER A 76 2.43 -8.28 15.61
N PHE A 77 2.99 -8.96 16.59
CA PHE A 77 4.43 -9.15 16.75
C PHE A 77 4.71 -10.60 17.11
N ILE A 78 5.60 -11.22 16.35
CA ILE A 78 6.10 -12.57 16.61
C ILE A 78 7.62 -12.45 16.76
N ASP A 79 8.13 -12.81 17.94
CA ASP A 79 9.57 -12.88 18.23
C ASP A 79 10.06 -14.30 17.99
N PHE A 80 11.16 -14.45 17.25
CA PHE A 80 11.83 -15.71 16.99
C PHE A 80 13.14 -15.84 17.79
N GLY A 81 13.45 -14.90 18.67
CA GLY A 81 14.71 -14.82 19.41
C GLY A 81 15.86 -14.30 18.54
N HIS A 82 17.03 -14.07 19.14
CA HIS A 82 18.24 -13.60 18.46
C HIS A 82 18.05 -12.30 17.63
N ASN A 83 17.18 -11.40 18.09
CA ASN A 83 16.78 -10.17 17.38
C ASN A 83 16.03 -10.40 16.05
N ASN A 84 15.52 -11.60 15.80
CA ASN A 84 14.68 -11.90 14.64
C ASN A 84 13.20 -11.80 15.02
N TYR A 85 12.45 -10.94 14.34
CA TYR A 85 11.03 -10.78 14.59
C TYR A 85 10.25 -10.43 13.33
N VAL A 86 8.95 -10.74 13.34
CA VAL A 86 7.99 -10.28 12.32
C VAL A 86 6.98 -9.35 12.97
N LYS A 87 6.69 -8.22 12.32
CA LYS A 87 5.69 -7.25 12.74
C LYS A 87 4.66 -7.07 11.62
N LEU A 88 3.39 -7.27 11.93
CA LEU A 88 2.28 -6.79 11.12
C LEU A 88 2.03 -5.33 11.50
N LEU A 89 1.98 -4.42 10.53
CA LEU A 89 1.78 -2.99 10.77
C LEU A 89 0.73 -2.44 9.81
N ASP A 90 -0.37 -1.91 10.33
CA ASP A 90 -1.31 -1.09 9.54
C ASP A 90 -0.91 0.39 9.63
N LYS A 91 0.10 0.77 8.83
CA LYS A 91 0.63 2.15 8.73
C LYS A 91 0.96 2.49 7.29
N ASP A 92 1.09 3.79 7.00
CA ASP A 92 1.73 4.23 5.76
C ASP A 92 3.14 3.62 5.68
N ILE A 93 3.36 2.82 4.64
CA ILE A 93 4.62 2.09 4.45
C ILE A 93 5.82 3.03 4.35
N PHE A 94 5.63 4.25 3.84
CA PHE A 94 6.69 5.26 3.72
C PHE A 94 7.12 5.90 5.05
N HIS A 95 6.48 5.52 6.16
CA HIS A 95 6.91 5.88 7.51
C HIS A 95 7.62 4.72 8.22
N ILE A 96 7.68 3.52 7.62
CA ILE A 96 8.35 2.36 8.18
C ILE A 96 9.83 2.41 7.76
N LYS A 97 10.72 2.67 8.73
CA LYS A 97 12.17 2.63 8.50
C LYS A 97 12.61 1.18 8.30
N THR A 98 13.14 0.88 7.13
CA THR A 98 13.53 -0.48 6.74
C THR A 98 14.62 -0.42 5.65
N GLY A 99 15.28 -1.54 5.36
CA GLY A 99 16.35 -1.62 4.36
C GLY A 99 15.81 -1.65 2.92
N ALA A 100 14.66 -2.28 2.70
CA ALA A 100 13.92 -2.16 1.45
C ALA A 100 12.43 -2.48 1.61
N TYR A 101 11.64 -2.06 0.63
CA TYR A 101 10.31 -2.60 0.39
C TYR A 101 10.36 -3.79 -0.56
N ILE A 102 9.44 -4.74 -0.41
CA ILE A 102 9.26 -5.86 -1.33
C ILE A 102 7.82 -5.85 -1.82
N ASN A 103 7.64 -5.74 -3.14
CA ASN A 103 6.37 -5.58 -3.83
C ASN A 103 6.17 -6.63 -4.93
N ALA A 104 4.91 -6.94 -5.24
CA ALA A 104 4.52 -7.70 -6.42
C ALA A 104 3.89 -6.76 -7.45
N ILE A 105 4.27 -6.90 -8.71
CA ILE A 105 3.77 -6.09 -9.83
C ILE A 105 3.29 -6.97 -10.97
N HIS A 106 2.54 -6.37 -11.90
CA HIS A 106 2.21 -7.04 -13.16
C HIS A 106 3.44 -7.33 -14.00
N GLN A 107 3.43 -8.51 -14.62
CA GLN A 107 4.46 -8.98 -15.54
C GLN A 107 4.67 -8.03 -16.72
N ASN A 108 3.57 -7.49 -17.26
CA ASN A 108 3.57 -6.68 -18.47
C ASN A 108 3.24 -5.20 -18.22
N ARG A 109 2.94 -4.81 -16.97
CA ARG A 109 2.43 -3.47 -16.62
C ARG A 109 2.97 -3.00 -15.27
N ILE A 110 4.17 -2.46 -15.28
CA ILE A 110 4.88 -2.12 -14.03
C ILE A 110 4.13 -1.04 -13.22
N PHE A 111 3.43 -0.14 -13.90
CA PHE A 111 2.57 0.87 -13.27
C PHE A 111 1.09 0.50 -13.43
N GLU A 112 0.46 0.13 -12.31
CA GLU A 112 -0.99 0.05 -12.24
C GLU A 112 -1.62 1.44 -12.13
N LYS A 113 -2.79 1.62 -12.76
CA LYS A 113 -3.59 2.84 -12.65
C LYS A 113 -4.47 2.87 -11.39
N THR A 114 -4.47 1.80 -10.60
CA THR A 114 -5.32 1.67 -9.42
C THR A 114 -4.76 2.52 -8.27
N GLY A 115 -5.60 3.40 -7.69
CA GLY A 115 -5.19 4.32 -6.62
C GLY A 115 -4.79 3.64 -5.30
N LYS A 116 -5.09 2.33 -5.15
CA LYS A 116 -4.74 1.51 -3.98
C LYS A 116 -3.41 0.75 -4.14
N SER A 117 -2.75 0.80 -5.31
CA SER A 117 -1.49 0.07 -5.54
C SER A 117 -0.27 0.76 -4.91
N PHE A 118 0.65 -0.03 -4.35
CA PHE A 118 1.95 0.49 -3.89
C PHE A 118 2.73 1.14 -5.04
N SER A 119 2.69 0.55 -6.23
CA SER A 119 3.37 1.11 -7.41
C SER A 119 2.89 2.53 -7.71
N LYS A 120 1.58 2.82 -7.60
CA LYS A 120 1.07 4.18 -7.79
C LYS A 120 1.48 5.12 -6.65
N ALA A 121 1.45 4.63 -5.41
CA ALA A 121 1.90 5.41 -4.26
C ALA A 121 3.39 5.77 -4.38
N LEU A 122 4.22 4.84 -4.87
CA LEU A 122 5.63 5.05 -5.13
C LEU A 122 5.86 6.04 -6.28
N GLU A 123 5.12 5.89 -7.38
CA GLU A 123 5.15 6.83 -8.52
C GLU A 123 4.86 8.27 -8.08
N ASN A 124 3.87 8.48 -7.21
CA ASN A 124 3.52 9.80 -6.70
C ASN A 124 4.62 10.42 -5.82
N LYS A 125 5.47 9.60 -5.19
CA LYS A 125 6.54 10.05 -4.28
C LYS A 125 7.87 10.25 -4.98
N VAL A 126 8.21 9.37 -5.91
CA VAL A 126 9.51 9.36 -6.60
C VAL A 126 9.44 10.09 -7.94
N GLY A 127 8.30 10.00 -8.63
CA GLY A 127 8.12 10.51 -9.98
C GLY A 127 8.22 9.41 -11.02
N LYS A 128 7.27 9.40 -11.96
CA LYS A 128 7.15 8.39 -13.01
C LYS A 128 8.40 8.28 -13.89
N GLU A 129 8.93 9.41 -14.35
CA GLU A 129 10.09 9.46 -15.26
C GLU A 129 11.35 8.84 -14.63
N GLU A 130 11.58 9.08 -13.34
CA GLU A 130 12.73 8.53 -12.62
C GLU A 130 12.62 7.00 -12.48
N ILE A 131 11.41 6.51 -12.19
CA ILE A 131 11.17 5.07 -12.10
C ILE A 131 11.31 4.41 -13.48
N GLU A 132 10.70 4.98 -14.53
CA GLU A 132 10.79 4.44 -15.90
C GLU A 132 12.24 4.36 -16.38
N LYS A 133 13.07 5.36 -16.09
CA LYS A 133 14.49 5.34 -16.43
C LYS A 133 15.25 4.19 -15.75
N GLN A 134 14.98 3.93 -14.48
CA GLN A 134 15.60 2.82 -13.75
C GLN A 134 15.15 1.46 -14.33
N LEU A 135 13.86 1.30 -14.58
CA LEU A 135 13.29 0.04 -15.11
C LEU A 135 13.75 -0.27 -16.53
N LEU A 136 13.80 0.72 -17.42
CA LEU A 136 14.32 0.54 -18.79
C LEU A 136 15.76 0.02 -18.81
N SER A 137 16.57 0.41 -17.83
CA SER A 137 17.95 -0.08 -17.71
C SER A 137 18.03 -1.54 -17.28
N GLU A 138 17.03 -2.04 -16.55
CA GLU A 138 16.98 -3.42 -16.07
C GLU A 138 16.29 -4.38 -17.05
N ILE A 139 15.21 -3.94 -17.71
CA ILE A 139 14.44 -4.74 -18.69
C ILE A 139 15.30 -5.15 -19.89
N ASN A 140 16.23 -4.29 -20.32
CA ASN A 140 17.16 -4.59 -21.41
C ASN A 140 18.15 -5.73 -21.08
N ASN A 141 18.22 -6.18 -19.83
CA ASN A 141 19.10 -7.27 -19.39
C ASN A 141 18.40 -8.64 -19.34
N GLY A 142 17.13 -8.75 -19.77
CA GLY A 142 16.38 -10.01 -19.87
C GLY A 142 15.28 -10.17 -18.83
N ASP A 143 14.71 -11.38 -18.74
CA ASP A 143 13.66 -11.71 -17.77
C ASP A 143 14.27 -11.85 -16.37
N LEU A 144 14.10 -10.81 -15.55
CA LEU A 144 14.65 -10.75 -14.20
C LEU A 144 13.64 -11.26 -13.17
N PRO A 145 14.10 -11.97 -12.12
CA PRO A 145 13.23 -12.44 -11.06
C PRO A 145 12.65 -11.30 -10.21
N TYR A 146 13.26 -10.11 -10.24
CA TYR A 146 12.77 -8.87 -9.65
C TYR A 146 13.43 -7.65 -10.30
N TYR A 147 12.82 -6.49 -10.15
CA TYR A 147 13.37 -5.18 -10.50
C TYR A 147 13.69 -4.34 -9.26
N THR A 148 14.71 -3.49 -9.32
CA THR A 148 15.10 -2.61 -8.20
C THR A 148 14.82 -1.16 -8.54
N ILE A 149 14.10 -0.47 -7.67
CA ILE A 149 13.93 0.99 -7.73
C ILE A 149 14.61 1.60 -6.52
N THR A 150 15.62 2.43 -6.75
CA THR A 150 16.28 3.24 -5.72
C THR A 150 15.56 4.56 -5.53
N HIS A 151 15.41 5.00 -4.26
CA HIS A 151 14.67 6.22 -3.92
C HIS A 151 15.02 6.75 -2.51
N LYS A 152 14.72 8.03 -2.24
CA LYS A 152 14.99 8.71 -0.95
C LYS A 152 13.79 8.69 0.01
N LEU A 153 13.24 7.50 0.28
CA LEU A 153 12.12 7.30 1.21
C LEU A 153 12.61 6.66 2.52
N SER A 154 11.71 6.26 3.43
CA SER A 154 12.11 5.59 4.68
C SER A 154 12.80 4.24 4.47
N ALA A 155 12.71 3.69 3.26
CA ALA A 155 13.63 2.69 2.74
C ALA A 155 14.39 3.29 1.54
N PRO A 156 15.69 2.97 1.35
CA PRO A 156 16.50 3.47 0.24
C PRO A 156 16.19 2.82 -1.11
N LYS A 157 15.49 1.68 -1.11
CA LYS A 157 15.16 0.92 -2.33
C LYS A 157 13.88 0.11 -2.18
N SER A 158 13.33 -0.34 -3.31
CA SER A 158 12.22 -1.28 -3.39
C SER A 158 12.48 -2.34 -4.43
N PHE A 159 12.18 -3.59 -4.09
CA PHE A 159 12.23 -4.76 -4.98
C PHE A 159 10.83 -5.06 -5.51
N HIS A 160 10.71 -5.26 -6.82
CA HIS A 160 9.43 -5.46 -7.50
C HIS A 160 9.44 -6.77 -8.27
N ILE A 161 8.63 -7.73 -7.82
CA ILE A 161 8.56 -9.08 -8.38
C ILE A 161 7.43 -9.13 -9.43
N PRO A 162 7.74 -9.39 -10.72
CA PRO A 162 6.73 -9.49 -11.77
C PRO A 162 5.95 -10.81 -11.67
N SER A 163 4.98 -10.86 -10.77
CA SER A 163 4.20 -12.08 -10.49
C SER A 163 2.71 -11.93 -10.81
N ILE A 164 2.18 -10.71 -11.02
CA ILE A 164 0.75 -10.54 -11.35
C ILE A 164 0.55 -10.72 -12.86
N THR A 165 -0.31 -11.65 -13.25
CA THR A 165 -0.61 -11.97 -14.66
C THR A 165 -1.52 -10.92 -15.29
N ASP A 166 -1.68 -10.92 -16.62
CA ASP A 166 -2.63 -10.03 -17.31
C ASP A 166 -4.09 -10.29 -16.94
N GLN A 167 -4.40 -11.48 -16.41
CA GLN A 167 -5.72 -11.84 -15.89
C GLN A 167 -5.95 -11.29 -14.48
N ASN A 168 -4.98 -10.53 -13.95
CA ASN A 168 -4.95 -10.02 -12.59
C ASN A 168 -4.93 -11.12 -11.53
N THR A 169 -4.34 -12.28 -11.83
CA THR A 169 -4.08 -13.35 -10.85
C THR A 169 -2.60 -13.38 -10.49
N ILE A 170 -2.20 -14.16 -9.48
CA ILE A 170 -0.79 -14.30 -9.11
C ILE A 170 -0.19 -15.56 -9.74
N ASP A 171 0.98 -15.42 -10.34
CA ASP A 171 1.87 -16.52 -10.71
C ASP A 171 2.74 -16.87 -9.50
N HIS A 172 2.37 -17.95 -8.82
CA HIS A 172 3.01 -18.42 -7.60
C HIS A 172 4.47 -18.84 -7.81
N GLN A 173 4.81 -19.39 -8.98
CA GLN A 173 6.18 -19.80 -9.29
C GLN A 173 7.08 -18.56 -9.45
N LYS A 174 6.61 -17.53 -10.17
CA LYS A 174 7.34 -16.27 -10.28
C LYS A 174 7.45 -15.55 -8.95
N LEU A 175 6.39 -15.55 -8.13
CA LEU A 175 6.43 -14.97 -6.79
C LEU A 175 7.50 -15.65 -5.92
N ARG A 176 7.47 -16.98 -5.84
CA ARG A 176 8.44 -17.78 -5.08
C ARG A 176 9.87 -17.53 -5.55
N ASN A 177 10.11 -17.60 -6.86
CA ASN A 177 11.43 -17.35 -7.42
C ASN A 177 11.93 -15.93 -7.13
N GLY A 178 11.07 -14.92 -7.31
CA GLY A 178 11.39 -13.53 -7.00
C GLY A 178 11.76 -13.33 -5.53
N LEU A 179 10.96 -13.88 -4.60
CA LEU A 179 11.22 -13.81 -3.17
C LEU A 179 12.55 -14.43 -2.80
N LYS A 180 12.84 -15.63 -3.30
CA LYS A 180 14.12 -16.32 -3.08
C LYS A 180 15.31 -15.46 -3.50
N HIS A 181 15.22 -14.84 -4.68
CA HIS A 181 16.28 -13.98 -5.21
C HIS A 181 16.44 -12.69 -4.40
N VAL A 182 15.33 -12.06 -4.01
CA VAL A 182 15.34 -10.87 -3.15
C VAL A 182 15.94 -11.20 -1.79
N LEU A 183 15.48 -12.25 -1.10
CA LEU A 183 15.99 -12.63 0.23
C LEU A 183 17.46 -13.03 0.20
N ASN A 184 17.94 -13.71 -0.85
CA ASN A 184 19.38 -13.94 -1.03
C ASN A 184 20.16 -12.63 -1.22
N ASN A 185 19.59 -11.61 -1.87
CA ASN A 185 20.21 -10.28 -1.95
C ASN A 185 20.36 -9.64 -0.57
N PHE A 186 19.38 -9.81 0.33
CA PHE A 186 19.49 -9.34 1.72
C PHE A 186 20.66 -9.99 2.48
N ILE A 187 20.87 -11.29 2.28
CA ILE A 187 22.00 -12.02 2.87
C ILE A 187 23.32 -11.44 2.36
N THR A 188 23.48 -11.29 1.04
CA THR A 188 24.74 -10.83 0.44
C THR A 188 25.06 -9.38 0.76
N THR A 189 24.04 -8.53 0.85
CA THR A 189 24.18 -7.10 1.18
C THR A 189 24.19 -6.80 2.67
N LYS A 190 23.96 -7.81 3.52
CA LYS A 190 23.89 -7.71 4.99
C LYS A 190 22.84 -6.72 5.49
N GLU A 191 21.76 -6.60 4.73
CA GLU A 191 20.60 -5.77 5.09
C GLU A 191 19.82 -6.43 6.24
N LYS A 192 19.46 -5.65 7.26
CA LYS A 192 18.94 -6.20 8.53
C LYS A 192 17.41 -6.20 8.64
N SER A 193 16.72 -5.55 7.71
CA SER A 193 15.27 -5.40 7.76
C SER A 193 14.68 -5.14 6.39
N PHE A 194 13.49 -5.67 6.15
CA PHE A 194 12.68 -5.40 4.97
C PHE A 194 11.20 -5.37 5.36
N THR A 195 10.40 -4.78 4.50
CA THR A 195 8.95 -4.70 4.67
C THR A 195 8.27 -5.19 3.40
N PHE A 196 7.42 -6.20 3.54
CA PHE A 196 6.49 -6.56 2.48
C PHE A 196 5.36 -5.54 2.43
N VAL A 197 5.01 -5.06 1.24
CA VAL A 197 3.66 -4.51 1.04
C VAL A 197 2.63 -5.63 1.10
N ALA A 198 1.35 -5.28 1.13
CA ALA A 198 0.25 -6.24 0.99
C ALA A 198 0.28 -6.90 -0.41
N ILE A 199 1.12 -7.92 -0.57
CA ILE A 199 1.28 -8.69 -1.81
C ILE A 199 -0.07 -9.34 -2.15
N GLY A 200 -0.50 -9.16 -3.40
CA GLY A 200 -1.79 -9.68 -3.87
C GLY A 200 -2.99 -8.78 -3.60
N ALA A 201 -2.83 -7.64 -2.90
CA ALA A 201 -3.94 -6.71 -2.66
C ALA A 201 -4.55 -6.11 -3.93
N THR A 202 -3.79 -6.05 -5.03
CA THR A 202 -4.29 -5.60 -6.33
C THR A 202 -4.75 -6.74 -7.24
N ALA A 203 -4.45 -8.00 -6.90
CA ALA A 203 -4.85 -9.16 -7.66
C ALA A 203 -6.31 -9.57 -7.36
N LYS A 204 -6.99 -10.12 -8.36
CA LYS A 204 -8.25 -10.85 -8.21
C LYS A 204 -7.93 -12.22 -7.63
N LEU A 205 -8.01 -12.33 -6.32
CA LEU A 205 -7.95 -13.61 -5.62
C LEU A 205 -9.35 -14.23 -5.66
N LYS A 206 -9.45 -15.45 -6.18
CA LYS A 206 -10.73 -16.13 -6.45
C LYS A 206 -11.34 -16.76 -5.19
N ASN A 207 -10.52 -17.13 -4.22
CA ASN A 207 -10.92 -17.81 -3.00
C ASN A 207 -9.89 -17.60 -1.87
N GLN A 208 -10.21 -18.16 -0.69
CA GLN A 208 -9.30 -18.17 0.46
C GLN A 208 -8.05 -19.01 0.19
N ASP A 209 -8.17 -20.10 -0.57
CA ASP A 209 -7.04 -20.99 -0.89
C ASP A 209 -5.90 -20.25 -1.62
N GLU A 210 -6.21 -19.37 -2.58
CA GLU A 210 -5.20 -18.54 -3.26
C GLU A 210 -4.54 -17.53 -2.30
N GLN A 211 -5.25 -17.03 -1.28
CA GLN A 211 -4.65 -16.18 -0.24
C GLN A 211 -3.70 -16.97 0.64
N ASP A 212 -4.13 -18.16 1.06
CA ASP A 212 -3.36 -19.04 1.93
C ASP A 212 -2.07 -19.51 1.22
N GLU A 213 -2.13 -19.80 -0.08
CA GLU A 213 -0.95 -20.18 -0.87
C GLU A 213 0.09 -19.05 -0.96
N ILE A 214 -0.34 -17.79 -1.10
CA ILE A 214 0.58 -16.63 -1.04
C ILE A 214 1.26 -16.55 0.33
N ILE A 215 0.49 -16.75 1.41
CA ILE A 215 0.99 -16.73 2.78
C ILE A 215 2.01 -17.86 2.98
N GLU A 216 1.71 -19.07 2.51
CA GLU A 216 2.61 -20.22 2.56
C GLU A 216 3.92 -19.95 1.80
N ILE A 217 3.85 -19.42 0.57
CA ILE A 217 5.05 -19.07 -0.20
C ILE A 217 5.92 -18.07 0.56
N ILE A 218 5.33 -17.02 1.16
CA ILE A 218 6.09 -16.04 1.94
C ILE A 218 6.70 -16.70 3.18
N ALA A 219 5.94 -17.53 3.89
CA ALA A 219 6.39 -18.21 5.10
C ALA A 219 7.55 -19.18 4.83
N ASP A 220 7.45 -19.99 3.76
CA ASP A 220 8.48 -20.93 3.31
C ASP A 220 9.80 -20.19 3.04
N GLU A 221 9.76 -19.15 2.20
CA GLU A 221 10.97 -18.43 1.80
C GLU A 221 11.59 -17.67 2.99
N LEU A 222 10.77 -17.18 3.93
CA LEU A 222 11.27 -16.59 5.17
C LEU A 222 11.90 -17.62 6.10
N ASN A 223 11.38 -18.85 6.15
CA ASN A 223 11.96 -19.92 6.94
C ASN A 223 13.34 -20.32 6.39
N ASP A 224 13.45 -20.48 5.08
CA ASP A 224 14.72 -20.75 4.40
C ASP A 224 15.74 -19.62 4.57
N PHE A 225 15.28 -18.36 4.63
CA PHE A 225 16.11 -17.20 4.93
C PHE A 225 16.66 -17.22 6.36
N LYS A 226 15.87 -17.67 7.35
CA LYS A 226 16.31 -17.73 8.77
C LYS A 226 17.35 -18.81 9.05
N MET A 227 17.38 -19.89 8.27
CA MET A 227 18.27 -21.03 8.49
C MET A 227 19.71 -20.80 7.96
N LYS A 228 20.04 -19.59 7.49
CA LYS A 228 21.34 -19.21 6.93
C LYS A 228 21.96 -18.04 7.67
#